data_AF-A0A3M1S4E1-F1
#
_entry.id   AF-A0A3M1S4E1-F1
#
_cell.length_a   1.000
_cell.length_b   1.000
_cell.length_c   1.000
_cell.angle_alpha   90.00
_cell.angle_beta   90.00
_cell.angle_gamma   90.00
#
_symmetry.space_group_name_H-M   'P 1'
#
loop_
_entity.id
_entity.type
_entity.pdbx_description
1 polymer ?
#
loop_
_entity_poly.entity_id
_entity_poly.type
_entity_poly.pdbx_seq_one_letter_code
_entity_poly.pdbx_strand_id
1 'polypeptide(L)' 'MAELEAIVEALETGELPLDKSLKEFEKGVRLSRECQAALEAAEQKVQMLMGEELKDVDPETLADDGD' A
#
# COMPACT_ATOMS: atom_id res chain seq x y z
N MET A 1 -3.48 3.96 9.62
CA MET A 1 -4.68 3.11 9.41
C MET A 1 -5.76 3.37 10.45
N ALA A 2 -5.44 3.37 11.75
CA ALA A 2 -6.42 3.63 12.84
C ALA A 2 -7.33 4.85 12.63
N GLU A 3 -6.82 5.92 12.02
CA GLU A 3 -7.63 7.12 11.72
C GLU A 3 -8.66 6.90 10.60
N LEU A 4 -8.32 6.12 9.57
CA LEU A 4 -9.27 5.77 8.51
C LEU A 4 -10.36 4.83 9.04
N GLU A 5 -10.00 3.89 9.90
CA GLU A 5 -10.94 2.99 10.58
C GLU A 5 -11.93 3.77 11.45
N ALA A 6 -11.45 4.73 12.24
CA ALA A 6 -12.30 5.59 13.05
C ALA A 6 -13.26 6.45 12.20
N ILE A 7 -12.81 6.91 11.03
CA ILE A 7 -13.66 7.65 10.08
C ILE A 7 -14.77 6.76 9.53
N VAL A 8 -14.43 5.53 9.12
CA VAL A 8 -15.39 4.56 8.60
C VAL A 8 -16.43 4.23 9.67
N GLU A 9 -16.00 3.91 10.89
CA GLU A 9 -16.89 3.61 12.01
C GLU A 9 -17.83 4.79 12.29
N ALA A 10 -17.31 6.01 12.33
CA ALA A 10 -18.12 7.21 12.57
C ALA A 10 -19.16 7.45 11.47
N LEU A 11 -18.81 7.22 10.20
CA LEU A 11 -19.73 7.35 9.07
C LEU A 11 -20.81 6.25 9.07
N GLU A 12 -20.45 5.01 9.45
CA GLU A 12 -21.37 3.88 9.52
C GLU A 12 -22.42 4.02 10.61
N THR A 13 -22.12 4.74 11.70
CA THR A 13 -23.13 5.04 12.74
C THR A 13 -24.32 5.85 12.20
N GLY A 14 -24.12 6.67 11.16
CA GLY A 14 -25.13 7.56 10.61
C GLY A 14 -25.57 8.71 11.55
N GLU A 15 -24.92 8.88 12.70
CA GLU A 15 -25.28 9.91 13.70
C GLU A 15 -24.68 11.29 13.38
N LEU A 16 -23.75 11.35 12.43
CA LEU A 16 -23.09 12.59 12.04
C LEU A 16 -24.04 13.50 11.23
N PRO A 17 -24.12 14.79 11.58
CA PRO A 17 -24.74 15.79 10.71
C PRO A 17 -24.07 15.81 9.34
N LEU A 18 -24.85 16.04 8.28
CA LEU A 18 -24.38 15.99 6.88
C LEU A 18 -23.07 16.75 6.63
N ASP A 19 -22.93 17.97 7.16
CA ASP A 19 -21.71 18.77 7.00
C ASP A 19 -20.46 18.09 7.60
N LYS A 20 -20.63 17.41 8.74
CA LYS A 20 -19.55 16.62 9.35
C LYS A 20 -19.29 15.34 8.55
N SER A 21 -20.32 14.64 8.12
CA SER A 21 -20.18 13.43 7.30
C SER A 21 -19.41 13.70 6.01
N LEU A 22 -19.65 14.84 5.36
CA LEU A 22 -18.90 15.25 4.16
C LEU A 22 -17.43 15.50 4.46
N LYS A 23 -17.10 16.16 5.57
CA LYS A 23 -15.71 16.40 6.00
C LYS A 23 -14.98 15.10 6.34
N GLU A 24 -15.62 14.21 7.08
CA GLU A 24 -15.05 12.91 7.42
C GLU A 24 -14.85 12.05 6.17
N PHE A 25 -15.81 12.08 5.22
CA PHE A 25 -15.67 11.39 3.95
C PHE A 25 -14.49 11.92 3.12
N GLU A 26 -14.35 13.24 2.95
CA GLU A 26 -13.22 13.84 2.24
C GLU A 26 -11.87 13.44 2.86
N LYS A 27 -11.81 13.42 4.18
CA LYS A 27 -10.64 12.99 4.93
C LYS A 27 -10.34 11.51 4.72
N GLY A 28 -11.37 10.65 4.77
CA GLY A 28 -11.24 9.22 4.50
C GLY A 28 -10.71 8.93 3.09
N VAL A 29 -11.23 9.64 2.07
CA VAL A 29 -10.75 9.54 0.69
C VAL A 29 -9.27 9.91 0.57
N ARG A 30 -8.83 10.97 1.25
CA ARG A 30 -7.42 11.39 1.26
C ARG A 30 -6.52 10.31 1.87
N LEU A 31 -6.87 9.83 3.06
CA LEU A 31 -6.10 8.79 3.76
C LEU A 31 -6.03 7.48 2.97
N SER A 32 -7.12 7.10 2.29
CA SER A 32 -7.16 5.93 1.42
C SER A 32 -6.18 6.05 0.26
N ARG A 33 -6.12 7.22 -0.40
CA ARG A 33 -5.16 7.47 -1.49
C ARG A 33 -3.71 7.44 -1.01
N GLU A 34 -3.43 7.99 0.16
CA GLU A 34 -2.09 7.96 0.75
C GLU A 34 -1.64 6.52 1.05
N CYS A 35 -2.54 5.68 1.56
CA CYS A 35 -2.26 4.27 1.79
C CYS A 35 -1.98 3.53 0.49
N GLN A 36 -2.75 3.81 -0.57
CA GLN A 36 -2.52 3.19 -1.88
C GLN A 36 -1.17 3.60 -2.47
N ALA A 37 -0.81 4.88 -2.40
CA ALA A 37 0.50 5.35 -2.85
C ALA A 37 1.67 4.72 -2.06
N ALA A 38 1.49 4.53 -0.75
CA ALA A 38 2.49 3.85 0.08
C ALA A 38 2.66 2.38 -0.30
N LEU A 39 1.57 1.68 -0.62
CA LEU A 39 1.60 0.30 -1.10
C LEU A 39 2.31 0.20 -2.45
N GLU A 40 2.00 1.07 -3.41
CA GLU A 40 2.67 1.13 -4.72
C GLU A 40 4.18 1.38 -4.57
N ALA A 41 4.58 2.31 -3.71
CA ALA A 41 5.98 2.58 -3.44
C ALA A 41 6.70 1.37 -2.78
N ALA A 42 6.01 0.67 -1.87
CA ALA A 42 6.54 -0.54 -1.26
C ALA A 42 6.72 -1.66 -2.30
N GLU A 43 5.73 -1.87 -3.17
CA GLU A 43 5.79 -2.86 -4.25
C GLU A 43 6.96 -2.58 -5.20
N GLN A 44 7.12 -1.33 -5.65
CA GLN A 44 8.25 -0.92 -6.49
C GLN A 44 9.59 -1.18 -5.82
N LYS A 45 9.69 -0.91 -4.51
CA LYS A 45 10.91 -1.17 -3.75
C LYS A 45 11.23 -2.66 -3.68
N VAL A 46 10.23 -3.51 -3.46
CA VAL A 46 10.39 -4.97 -3.48
C VAL A 46 10.85 -5.44 -4.86
N GLN A 47 10.24 -4.95 -5.93
CA GLN A 47 10.64 -5.31 -7.30
C GLN A 47 12.07 -4.91 -7.62
N MET A 48 12.53 -3.73 -7.17
CA MET A 48 13.93 -3.32 -7.34
C MET A 48 14.88 -4.25 -6.60
N LEU A 49 14.60 -4.58 -5.33
CA LEU A 49 15.44 -5.47 -4.54
C LEU A 49 15.51 -6.89 -5.15
N MET A 50 14.38 -7.45 -5.60
CA MET A 50 14.35 -8.75 -6.27
C MET A 50 15.06 -8.72 -7.63
N GLY A 51 14.95 -7.60 -8.35
CA GLY A 51 15.65 -7.39 -9.63
C GLY A 51 17.15 -7.14 -9.48
N GLU A 52 17.60 -6.61 -8.35
CA GLU A 52 19.00 -6.52 -7.95
C GLU A 52 19.55 -7.89 -7.53
N GLU A 53 18.81 -8.67 -6.71
CA GLU A 53 19.17 -10.06 -6.41
C GLU A 53 19.32 -10.93 -7.67
N LEU A 54 18.51 -10.68 -8.70
CA LEU A 54 18.59 -11.38 -9.99
C LEU A 54 19.78 -10.94 -10.87
N LYS A 55 20.41 -9.79 -10.62
CA LYS A 55 21.60 -9.34 -11.36
C LYS A 55 22.91 -9.84 -10.75
N ASP A 56 22.89 -10.18 -9.47
CA ASP A 56 24.05 -10.76 -8.78
C ASP A 56 24.14 -12.29 -8.96
N VAL A 57 23.14 -12.91 -9.59
CA VAL A 57 23.22 -14.28 -10.10
C VAL A 57 23.64 -14.27 -11.56
N ASP A 58 24.95 -14.35 -11.79
CA ASP A 58 25.49 -14.62 -13.12
C ASP A 58 24.86 -15.93 -13.66
N PRO A 59 24.17 -15.92 -14.82
CA PRO A 59 23.54 -17.11 -15.37
C PRO A 59 24.55 -18.23 -15.73
N GLU A 60 25.85 -17.93 -15.76
CA GLU A 60 26.92 -18.93 -15.85
C GLU A 60 27.15 -19.73 -14.56
N THR A 61 26.72 -19.24 -13.39
CA THR A 61 26.88 -19.93 -12.09
C THR A 61 25.79 -20.97 -11.82
N LEU A 62 24.68 -20.91 -12.56
CA LEU A 62 23.56 -21.87 -12.47
C LEU A 62 23.71 -23.08 -13.42
N ALA A 63 24.80 -23.13 -14.19
CA ALA A 63 25.04 -24.17 -15.20
C ALA A 63 25.97 -25.32 -14.74
N ASP A 64 26.33 -25.40 -13.44
CA ASP A 64 27.31 -26.39 -12.93
C ASP A 64 26.71 -27.63 -12.24
N ASP A 65 25.41 -27.90 -12.34
CA ASP A 65 24.90 -29.25 -12.00
C ASP A 65 24.96 -30.16 -13.23
N GLY A 66 26.20 -30.46 -13.63
CA GLY A 66 26.54 -31.53 -14.57
C GLY A 66 27.21 -32.70 -13.86
N ASP A 67 26.42 -33.60 -13.27
CA ASP A 67 26.52 -35.09 -13.28
C ASP A 67 25.25 -35.72 -12.68
#